data_AF-A0A843G7M9-F1
#
_entry.id   AF-A0A843G7M9-F1
#
_cell.length_a   1.000
_cell.length_b   1.000
_cell.length_c   1.000
_cell.angle_alpha   90.00
_cell.angle_beta   90.00
_cell.angle_gamma   90.00
#
_symmetry.space_group_name_H-M   'P 1'
#
loop_
_entity.id
_entity.type
_entity.pdbx_description
1 polymer ?
#
loop_
_entity_poly.entity_id
_entity_poly.type
_entity_poly.pdbx_seq_one_letter_code
_entity_poly.pdbx_strand_id
1 'polypeptide(L)' 'MWNDLEEFILKLAIENSEKTGKKTKIVEIGAGKFQTISKNLSENENIDIIMTDIDPANENIVKDDVFNPNMNIYQDADIL' A
#
# COMPACT_ATOMS: atom_id res chain seq x y z
N MET A 1 1.45 -18.13 2.83
CA MET A 1 2.54 -17.17 2.53
C MET A 1 1.99 -15.78 2.27
N TRP A 2 1.25 -15.54 1.17
CA TRP A 2 0.66 -14.22 0.91
C TRP A 2 -0.48 -13.87 1.89
N ASN A 3 -1.30 -14.85 2.26
CA ASN A 3 -2.36 -14.65 3.26
C ASN A 3 -1.79 -14.25 4.65
N ASP A 4 -0.68 -14.87 5.07
CA ASP A 4 -0.06 -14.56 6.36
C ASP A 4 0.56 -13.15 6.34
N LEU A 5 1.12 -12.73 5.20
CA LEU A 5 1.59 -11.37 4.99
C LEU A 5 0.44 -10.36 5.00
N GLU A 6 -0.65 -10.66 4.31
CA GLU A 6 -1.87 -9.84 4.29
C GLU A 6 -2.44 -9.66 5.70
N GLU A 7 -2.59 -10.75 6.46
CA GLU A 7 -3.08 -10.70 7.84
C GLU A 7 -2.14 -9.87 8.74
N PHE A 8 -0.83 -10.03 8.56
CA PHE A 8 0.16 -9.25 9.30
C PHE A 8 0.08 -7.75 9.01
N ILE A 9 0.01 -7.37 7.72
CA ILE A 9 -0.11 -5.95 7.32
C ILE A 9 -1.44 -5.37 7.80
N LEU A 10 -2.54 -6.11 7.65
CA LEU A 10 -3.87 -5.69 8.10
C LEU A 10 -3.88 -5.39 9.59
N LYS A 11 -3.31 -6.28 10.40
CA LYS A 11 -3.22 -6.10 11.85
C LYS A 11 -2.42 -4.84 12.21
N LEU A 12 -1.24 -4.65 11.62
CA LEU A 12 -0.42 -3.45 11.83
C LEU A 12 -1.18 -2.17 11.45
N ALA A 13 -1.90 -2.20 10.34
CA ALA A 13 -2.62 -1.05 9.84
C ALA A 13 -3.82 -0.67 10.71
N ILE A 14 -4.56 -1.64 11.24
CA ILE A 14 -5.64 -1.39 12.20
C ILE A 14 -5.08 -0.82 13.50
N GLU A 15 -4.05 -1.43 14.08
CA GLU A 15 -3.42 -0.97 15.33
C GLU A 15 -2.87 0.47 15.20
N ASN A 16 -2.26 0.80 14.06
CA ASN A 16 -1.77 2.16 13.81
C ASN A 16 -2.92 3.16 13.61
N SER A 17 -4.00 2.77 12.93
CA SER A 17 -5.17 3.63 12.74
C SER A 17 -5.84 3.95 14.07
N GLU A 18 -6.05 2.94 14.92
CA GLU A 18 -6.63 3.11 16.26
C GLU A 18 -5.77 4.02 17.15
N LYS A 19 -4.44 3.89 17.06
CA LYS A 19 -3.50 4.69 17.85
C LYS A 19 -3.43 6.15 17.42
N THR A 20 -3.52 6.42 16.12
CA THR A 20 -3.32 7.77 15.55
C THR A 20 -4.64 8.51 15.28
N GLY A 21 -5.76 7.78 15.20
CA GLY A 21 -7.06 8.31 14.79
C GLY A 21 -7.14 8.68 13.31
N LYS A 22 -6.21 8.19 12.48
CA LYS A 22 -6.13 8.44 11.04
C LYS A 22 -5.96 7.11 10.30
N LYS A 23 -6.36 7.06 9.02
CA LYS A 23 -6.09 5.89 8.19
C LYS A 23 -4.59 5.63 8.08
N THR A 24 -4.20 4.37 8.13
CA THR A 24 -2.83 3.95 7.87
C THR A 24 -2.55 4.02 6.37
N LYS A 25 -1.53 4.80 5.99
CA LYS A 25 -1.09 4.95 4.61
C LYS A 25 -0.09 3.85 4.27
N ILE A 26 -0.42 3.02 3.28
CA ILE A 26 0.41 1.93 2.77
C ILE A 26 0.82 2.26 1.34
N VAL A 27 2.09 2.07 0.99
CA VAL A 27 2.54 2.18 -0.39
C VAL A 27 3.14 0.85 -0.85
N GLU A 28 2.46 0.13 -1.74
CA GLU A 28 3.01 -1.09 -2.34
C GLU A 28 3.92 -0.73 -3.52
N ILE A 29 5.18 -1.17 -3.46
CA ILE A 29 6.18 -0.94 -4.51
C ILE A 29 6.33 -2.19 -5.37
N GLY A 30 6.20 -2.03 -6.69
CA GLY A 30 6.30 -3.14 -7.66
C GLY A 30 5.01 -3.95 -7.77
N ALA A 31 3.85 -3.31 -7.63
CA ALA A 31 2.55 -4.00 -7.65
C ALA A 31 2.28 -4.72 -8.98
N GLY A 32 2.73 -4.14 -10.10
CA GLY A 32 2.62 -4.69 -11.45
C GLY A 32 1.30 -5.43 -11.70
N LYS A 33 1.38 -6.73 -11.96
CA LYS A 33 0.22 -7.61 -12.22
C LYS A 33 -0.35 -8.29 -10.98
N PHE A 34 0.36 -8.30 -9.85
CA PHE A 34 -0.05 -9.01 -8.63
C PHE A 34 -0.59 -8.01 -7.61
N GLN A 35 -1.91 -7.85 -7.57
CA GLN A 35 -2.58 -6.82 -6.77
C GLN A 35 -3.52 -7.41 -5.72
N THR A 36 -3.46 -8.72 -5.46
CA THR A 36 -4.44 -9.42 -4.63
C THR A 36 -4.43 -8.89 -3.19
N ILE A 37 -3.24 -8.74 -2.60
CA ILE A 37 -3.10 -8.25 -1.22
C ILE A 37 -3.62 -6.81 -1.13
N SER A 38 -3.16 -5.93 -2.00
CA SER A 38 -3.56 -4.52 -1.98
C SER A 38 -5.05 -4.32 -2.22
N LYS A 39 -5.67 -5.13 -3.09
CA LYS A 39 -7.13 -5.11 -3.28
C LYS A 39 -7.86 -5.50 -2.00
N ASN A 40 -7.47 -6.60 -1.35
CA ASN A 40 -8.10 -7.02 -0.10
C ASN A 40 -7.91 -5.98 1.02
N LEU A 41 -6.70 -5.42 1.16
CA LEU A 41 -6.41 -4.39 2.15
C LEU A 41 -7.20 -3.09 1.89
N SER A 42 -7.43 -2.73 0.62
CA SER A 42 -8.18 -1.52 0.25
C SER A 42 -9.66 -1.55 0.63
N GLU A 43 -10.21 -2.73 0.92
CA GLU A 43 -11.60 -2.87 1.40
C GLU A 43 -11.76 -2.42 2.85
N ASN A 44 -10.67 -2.26 3.61
CA ASN A 44 -10.71 -1.80 4.99
C ASN A 44 -10.71 -0.28 5.09
N GLU A 45 -11.69 0.29 5.80
CA GLU A 45 -11.83 1.74 5.93
C GLU A 45 -10.67 2.44 6.67
N ASN A 46 -9.89 1.69 7.46
CA ASN A 46 -8.72 2.18 8.20
C ASN A 46 -7.46 2.27 7.34
N ILE A 47 -7.50 1.87 6.08
CA ILE A 47 -6.35 1.80 5.20
C ILE A 47 -6.53 2.78 4.04
N ASP A 48 -5.45 3.48 3.71
CA ASP A 48 -5.29 4.21 2.45
C ASP A 48 -4.09 3.60 1.72
N ILE A 49 -4.30 3.05 0.54
CA ILE A 49 -3.25 2.29 -0.17
C ILE A 49 -2.96 2.89 -1.53
N ILE A 50 -1.67 3.08 -1.82
CA ILE A 50 -1.17 3.52 -3.11
C ILE A 50 -0.29 2.40 -3.67
N MET A 51 -0.57 1.97 -4.89
CA MET A 51 0.26 1.00 -5.60
C MET A 51 1.17 1.73 -6.58
N THR A 52 2.44 1.33 -6.66
CA THR A 52 3.43 1.89 -7.58
C THR A 52 4.13 0.80 -8.39
N ASP A 53 4.46 1.10 -9.65
CA ASP A 53 5.29 0.23 -10.50
C ASP A 53 5.95 1.05 -11.62
N ILE A 54 7.09 0.58 -12.15
CA ILE A 54 7.76 1.19 -13.30
C ILE A 54 6.98 0.95 -14.60
N ASP A 55 6.25 -0.17 -14.68
CA ASP A 55 5.38 -0.57 -15.78
C ASP A 55 3.99 -1.00 -15.25
N PRO A 56 3.12 -0.02 -14.90
CA PRO A 56 1.78 -0.27 -14.36
C PRO A 56 0.94 -1.21 -15.24
N ALA A 57 0.35 -2.25 -14.61
CA ALA A 57 -0.54 -3.16 -15.36
C ALA A 57 -1.94 -2.58 -15.61
N ASN A 58 -2.34 -1.52 -14.91
CA ASN A 58 -3.60 -0.80 -15.08
C ASN A 58 -3.52 0.61 -14.48
N GLU A 59 -4.57 1.40 -14.67
CA GLU A 59 -4.65 2.82 -14.25
C GLU A 59 -4.69 3.06 -12.74
N ASN A 60 -4.95 2.03 -11.92
CA ASN A 60 -4.96 2.16 -10.46
C ASN A 60 -3.56 2.06 -9.84
N ILE A 61 -2.53 1.80 -10.66
CA ILE A 61 -1.13 1.76 -10.23
C ILE A 61 -0.45 3.03 -10.73
N VAL A 62 0.12 3.79 -9.80
CA VAL A 62 0.89 4.99 -10.11
C VAL A 62 2.21 4.58 -10.75
N LYS A 63 2.52 5.14 -11.91
CA LYS A 63 3.83 4.96 -12.53
C LYS A 63 4.90 5.66 -11.69
N ASP A 64 5.84 4.91 -11.14
CA ASP A 64 6.98 5.45 -10.40
C ASP A 64 8.25 4.62 -10.66
N ASP A 65 9.39 5.28 -10.75
CA ASP A 65 10.69 4.63 -10.87
C ASP A 65 11.37 4.62 -9.49
N VAL A 66 11.50 3.45 -8.88
CA VAL A 66 12.12 3.31 -7.55
C VAL A 66 13.59 3.77 -7.51
N PHE A 67 14.28 3.85 -8.66
CA PHE A 67 15.63 4.42 -8.74
C PHE A 67 15.65 5.96 -8.80
N ASN A 68 14.51 6.58 -9.12
CA ASN A 68 14.30 8.02 -9.08
C ASN A 68 12.87 8.35 -8.58
N PRO A 69 12.56 8.03 -7.32
CA PRO A 69 11.19 7.98 -6.83
C PRO A 69 10.59 9.37 -6.65
N ASN A 70 9.30 9.51 -6.96
CA ASN A 70 8.54 10.69 -6.56
C ASN A 70 8.22 10.64 -5.07
N MET A 71 9.08 11.25 -4.25
CA MET A 71 8.96 11.24 -2.78
C MET A 71 7.62 11.77 -2.23
N ASN A 72 6.85 12.53 -3.01
CA ASN A 72 5.51 12.96 -2.60
C ASN A 72 4.53 11.78 -2.44
N ILE A 73 4.74 10.69 -3.18
CA ILE A 73 3.92 9.46 -3.07
C ILE A 73 4.14 8.82 -1.70
N TYR A 74 5.41 8.72 -1.29
CA TYR A 74 5.87 8.05 -0.08
C TYR A 74 5.78 8.93 1.18
N GLN A 75 5.52 10.23 1.02
CA GLN A 75 5.40 11.15 2.13
C GLN A 75 4.33 10.66 3.12
N ASP A 76 4.68 10.59 4.40
CA ASP A 76 3.81 10.14 5.48
C ASP A 76 3.28 8.69 5.32
N ALA A 77 3.96 7.85 4.52
CA ALA A 77 3.65 6.42 4.49
C ALA A 77 4.00 5.77 5.83
N ASP A 78 3.06 5.01 6.39
CA ASP A 78 3.26 4.22 7.61
C ASP A 78 3.93 2.87 7.29
N ILE A 79 3.62 2.31 6.12
CA ILE A 79 4.13 1.02 5.64
C ILE A 79 4.54 1.16 4.16
N LEU A 80 5.70 0.59 3.81
CA LEU A 80 6.26 0.47 2.46
C LEU A 80 6.48 -1.00 2.11
#